data_AF-A0AAU8UQ11-F1
#
_entry.id   AF-A0AAU8UQ11-F1
#
_cell.length_a   1.000
_cell.length_b   1.000
_cell.length_c   1.000
_cell.angle_alpha   90.00
_cell.angle_beta   90.00
_cell.angle_gamma   90.00
#
_symmetry.space_group_name_H-M   'P 1'
#
loop_
_entity.id
_entity.type
_entity.pdbx_description
1 polymer ?
#
loop_
_entity_poly.entity_id
_entity_poly.type
_entity_poly.pdbx_seq_one_letter_code
_entity_poly.pdbx_strand_id
1 'polypeptide(L)'
;MIQKAFIITTLILGTTLFSAQTKINMEGKSFTGFITSMCVETTLPDPCAGHTDEMELHFKKDVVEIVSVRYKCNKTHRKSVFSKWRWLSGNQIKVEKLNYENQPFISGNILYVKNNQLIGKHGSGFTRDFTFEPLVKKRK
;
A
#
# COMPACT_ATOMS: atom_id res chain seq x y z
N MET A 1 12.87 -55.46 -47.84
CA MET A 1 12.02 -54.32 -47.45
C MET A 1 12.72 -53.54 -46.35
N ILE A 2 13.28 -52.37 -46.67
CA ILE A 2 13.96 -51.48 -45.71
C ILE A 2 13.38 -50.09 -45.89
N GLN A 3 12.75 -49.57 -44.85
CA GLN A 3 12.54 -48.15 -44.53
C GLN A 3 12.15 -48.12 -43.04
N LYS A 4 13.05 -47.76 -42.12
CA LYS A 4 13.29 -46.38 -41.62
C LYS A 4 11.97 -45.70 -41.23
N ALA A 5 11.74 -45.10 -40.07
CA ALA A 5 12.53 -44.73 -38.91
C ALA A 5 11.56 -44.13 -37.86
N PHE A 6 11.96 -44.12 -36.58
CA PHE A 6 11.70 -43.06 -35.58
C PHE A 6 10.34 -42.34 -35.52
N ILE A 7 9.60 -42.54 -34.42
CA ILE A 7 8.74 -41.51 -33.78
C ILE A 7 8.94 -41.66 -32.26
N ILE A 8 10.01 -41.12 -31.69
CA ILE A 8 10.10 -39.80 -31.02
C ILE A 8 8.94 -39.53 -30.06
N THR A 9 9.19 -39.90 -28.80
CA THR A 9 8.86 -39.17 -27.57
C THR A 9 8.14 -37.83 -27.77
N THR A 10 6.82 -37.82 -27.62
CA THR A 10 6.02 -36.62 -27.35
C THR A 10 5.32 -36.81 -26.01
N LEU A 11 6.10 -36.92 -24.94
CA LEU A 11 5.58 -36.96 -23.58
C LEU A 11 5.93 -35.66 -22.86
N ILE A 12 4.93 -34.78 -22.84
CA ILE A 12 4.70 -33.75 -21.82
C ILE A 12 5.77 -32.65 -21.79
N LEU A 13 5.66 -31.76 -22.77
CA LEU A 13 6.04 -30.36 -22.60
C LEU A 13 4.99 -29.69 -21.68
N GLY A 14 4.98 -30.10 -20.41
CA GLY A 14 4.30 -29.39 -19.35
C GLY A 14 5.05 -28.10 -19.12
N THR A 15 4.80 -27.10 -19.96
CA THR A 15 5.19 -25.72 -19.68
C THR A 15 4.45 -25.33 -18.40
N THR A 16 5.12 -25.55 -17.28
CA THR A 16 4.84 -24.83 -16.05
C THR A 16 4.94 -23.35 -16.42
N LEU A 17 3.80 -22.74 -16.72
CA LEU A 17 3.62 -21.30 -16.73
C LEU A 17 3.82 -20.85 -15.28
N PHE A 18 5.07 -20.87 -14.83
CA PHE A 18 5.50 -20.05 -13.72
C PHE A 18 5.28 -18.63 -14.21
N SER A 19 4.13 -18.07 -13.85
CA SER A 19 3.92 -16.64 -13.85
C SER A 19 4.91 -16.09 -12.84
N ALA A 20 6.16 -15.89 -13.29
CA ALA A 20 7.13 -15.07 -12.62
C ALA A 20 6.53 -13.66 -12.65
N GLN A 21 5.66 -13.36 -11.69
CA GLN A 21 5.27 -11.99 -11.40
C GLN A 21 6.56 -11.28 -11.04
N THR A 22 7.11 -10.55 -11.99
CA THR A 22 8.22 -9.63 -11.79
C THR A 22 7.83 -8.74 -10.62
N LYS A 23 8.54 -8.90 -9.48
CA LYS A 23 8.32 -8.09 -8.29
C LYS A 23 8.35 -6.64 -8.72
N ILE A 24 7.22 -5.95 -8.62
CA ILE A 24 7.09 -4.55 -9.03
C ILE A 24 8.13 -3.76 -8.24
N ASN A 25 8.99 -2.99 -8.90
CA ASN A 25 9.92 -2.14 -8.16
C ASN A 25 9.12 -1.09 -7.37
N MET A 26 9.26 -1.09 -6.05
CA MET A 26 8.59 -0.14 -5.15
C MET A 26 9.45 1.07 -4.83
N GLU A 27 10.77 0.96 -4.97
CA GLU A 27 11.68 2.06 -4.71
C GLU A 27 11.35 3.25 -5.62
N GLY A 28 11.24 4.44 -5.02
CA GLY A 28 10.89 5.67 -5.71
C GLY A 28 9.38 5.87 -5.92
N LYS A 29 8.53 4.89 -5.60
CA LYS A 29 7.08 5.04 -5.68
C LYS A 29 6.52 5.76 -4.45
N SER A 30 5.45 6.52 -4.67
CA SER A 30 4.72 7.22 -3.61
C SER A 30 3.24 6.97 -3.75
N PHE A 31 2.56 6.83 -2.63
CA PHE A 31 1.12 6.57 -2.57
C PHE A 31 0.46 7.47 -1.53
N THR A 32 -0.82 7.78 -1.69
CA THR A 32 -1.62 8.50 -0.69
C THR A 32 -2.95 7.80 -0.47
N GLY A 33 -3.39 7.74 0.77
CA GLY A 33 -4.64 7.10 1.16
C GLY A 33 -5.39 7.94 2.20
N PHE A 34 -6.71 7.97 2.08
CA PHE A 34 -7.60 8.50 3.10
C PHE A 34 -7.61 7.58 4.32
N ILE A 35 -7.47 8.14 5.52
CA ILE A 35 -7.52 7.40 6.77
C ILE A 35 -8.88 7.58 7.46
N THR A 36 -9.26 8.81 7.76
CA THR A 36 -10.52 9.11 8.44
C THR A 36 -10.95 10.55 8.26
N SER A 37 -12.23 10.81 8.51
CA SER A 37 -12.79 12.15 8.64
C SER A 37 -13.66 12.17 9.88
N MET A 38 -13.37 13.09 10.80
CA MET A 38 -14.07 13.22 12.07
C MET A 38 -14.82 14.54 12.14
N CYS A 39 -16.12 14.45 12.33
CA CYS A 39 -16.95 15.56 12.79
C CYS A 39 -16.90 15.59 14.32
N VAL A 40 -16.70 16.77 14.91
CA VAL A 40 -16.62 16.95 16.36
C VAL A 40 -17.77 17.85 16.79
N GLU A 41 -18.62 17.35 17.68
CA GLU A 41 -19.68 18.15 18.30
C GLU A 41 -19.08 19.07 19.37
N THR A 42 -19.50 20.33 19.35
CA THR A 42 -19.03 21.37 20.26
C THR A 42 -20.21 22.06 20.94
N THR A 43 -20.03 22.53 22.17
CA THR A 43 -21.09 23.20 22.95
C THR A 43 -21.63 24.44 22.25
N LEU A 44 -20.76 25.17 21.53
CA LEU A 44 -21.13 26.23 20.59
C LEU A 44 -20.75 25.80 19.18
N PRO A 45 -21.52 26.13 18.13
CA PRO A 45 -21.19 25.75 16.76
C PRO A 45 -19.79 26.22 16.36
N ASP A 46 -18.88 25.26 16.12
CA ASP A 46 -17.54 25.53 15.59
C ASP A 46 -17.35 24.78 14.26
N PRO A 47 -17.39 25.49 13.11
CA PRO A 47 -17.24 24.86 11.80
C PRO A 47 -15.84 24.27 11.57
N CYS A 48 -14.85 24.63 12.41
CA CYS A 48 -13.48 24.15 12.32
C CYS A 48 -13.17 23.04 13.35
N ALA A 49 -14.15 22.51 14.09
CA ALA A 49 -13.89 21.50 15.13
C ALA A 49 -13.46 20.14 14.56
N GLY A 50 -14.01 19.76 13.42
CA GLY A 50 -13.68 18.51 12.71
C GLY A 50 -12.31 18.52 12.03
N HIS A 51 -11.89 17.35 11.54
CA HIS A 51 -10.66 17.18 10.78
C HIS A 51 -10.74 16.01 9.80
N THR A 52 -9.88 16.02 8.78
CA THR A 52 -9.69 14.91 7.84
C THR A 52 -8.23 14.53 7.79
N ASP A 53 -7.96 13.23 7.86
CA ASP A 53 -6.62 12.67 7.90
C ASP A 53 -6.34 11.79 6.68
N GLU A 54 -5.20 12.08 6.06
CA GLU A 54 -4.62 11.31 4.97
C GLU A 54 -3.23 10.81 5.36
N MET A 55 -2.75 9.81 4.64
CA MET A 55 -1.41 9.26 4.84
C MET A 55 -0.71 9.03 3.50
N GLU A 56 0.48 9.61 3.37
CA GLU A 56 1.36 9.40 2.25
C GLU A 56 2.44 8.36 2.60
N LEU A 57 2.74 7.47 1.67
CA LEU A 57 3.77 6.44 1.78
C LEU A 57 4.79 6.63 0.66
N HIS A 58 6.00 7.07 1.00
CA HIS A 58 7.09 7.23 0.03
C HIS A 58 8.13 6.13 0.21
N PHE A 59 8.15 5.18 -0.71
CA PHE A 59 9.05 4.05 -0.68
C PHE A 59 10.44 4.47 -1.18
N LYS A 60 11.44 4.32 -0.33
CA LYS A 60 12.87 4.48 -0.62
C LYS A 60 13.54 3.12 -0.50
N LYS A 61 14.83 3.06 -0.81
CA LYS A 61 15.62 1.85 -0.57
C LYS A 61 15.55 1.48 0.92
N ASP A 62 15.07 0.27 1.21
CA ASP A 62 14.94 -0.35 2.54
C ASP A 62 14.01 0.34 3.56
N VAL A 63 13.62 1.60 3.33
CA VAL A 63 12.77 2.40 4.22
C VAL A 63 11.58 3.01 3.49
N VAL A 64 10.47 3.16 4.19
CA VAL A 64 9.29 3.91 3.75
C VAL A 64 9.15 5.12 4.66
N GLU A 65 9.02 6.29 4.05
CA GLU A 65 8.61 7.51 4.74
C GLU A 65 7.09 7.54 4.79
N ILE A 66 6.56 7.67 6.00
CA ILE A 66 5.13 7.69 6.29
C ILE A 66 4.80 9.11 6.73
N VAL A 67 4.04 9.84 5.92
CA VAL A 67 3.63 11.21 6.20
C VAL A 67 2.15 11.21 6.56
N SER A 68 1.85 11.50 7.82
CA SER A 68 0.47 11.78 8.25
C SER A 68 0.13 13.23 7.97
N VAL A 69 -0.97 13.47 7.26
CA VAL A 69 -1.46 14.79 6.90
C VAL A 69 -2.83 14.98 7.52
N ARG A 70 -2.95 15.95 8.44
CA ARG A 70 -4.21 16.33 9.08
C ARG A 70 -4.66 17.70 8.57
N TYR A 71 -5.82 17.72 7.94
CA TYR A 71 -6.51 18.91 7.47
C TYR A 71 -7.55 19.32 8.50
N LYS A 72 -7.37 20.52 9.07
CA LYS A 72 -8.32 21.11 10.02
C LYS A 72 -8.59 22.55 9.60
N CYS A 73 -9.73 22.78 8.96
CA CYS A 73 -10.13 24.09 8.46
C CYS A 73 -9.01 24.68 7.57
N ASN A 74 -8.36 25.77 7.98
CA ASN A 74 -7.25 26.41 7.26
C ASN A 74 -5.85 25.95 7.70
N LYS A 75 -5.76 24.98 8.61
CA LYS A 75 -4.48 24.45 9.13
C LYS A 75 -4.23 23.07 8.54
N THR A 76 -3.02 22.86 8.04
CA THR A 76 -2.52 21.55 7.64
C THR A 76 -1.36 21.18 8.55
N HIS A 77 -1.51 20.09 9.29
CA HIS A 77 -0.44 19.53 10.11
C HIS A 77 0.15 18.33 9.39
N ARG A 78 1.48 18.32 9.23
CA ARG A 78 2.22 17.21 8.65
C ARG A 78 3.19 16.64 9.66
N LYS A 79 3.22 15.32 9.78
CA LYS A 79 4.19 14.58 10.59
C LYS A 79 4.77 13.46 9.75
N SER A 80 6.10 13.39 9.67
CA SER A 80 6.81 12.34 8.95
C SER A 80 7.51 11.39 9.92
N VAL A 81 7.42 10.09 9.66
CA VAL A 81 8.16 9.04 10.36
C VAL A 81 8.72 8.04 9.36
N PHE A 82 9.81 7.36 9.73
CA PHE A 82 10.44 6.36 8.86
C PHE A 82 10.28 4.97 9.45
N SER A 83 10.08 3.99 8.57
CA SER A 83 9.89 2.59 8.93
C SER A 83 10.58 1.71 7.91
N LYS A 84 11.14 0.58 8.33
CA LYS A 84 11.66 -0.40 7.37
C LYS A 84 10.51 -1.09 6.66
N TRP A 85 10.73 -1.48 5.42
CA TRP A 85 9.80 -2.31 4.67
C TRP A 85 10.51 -3.46 3.97
N ARG A 86 9.77 -4.52 3.70
CA ARG A 86 10.26 -5.67 2.92
C ARG A 86 9.13 -6.36 2.18
N TRP A 87 9.50 -7.03 1.09
CA TRP A 87 8.63 -8.01 0.46
C TRP A 87 8.46 -9.23 1.36
N LEU A 88 7.23 -9.75 1.45
CA LEU A 88 6.96 -11.05 2.07
C LEU A 88 6.97 -12.14 0.98
N SER A 89 5.85 -12.31 0.29
CA SER A 89 5.67 -13.21 -0.86
C SER A 89 4.62 -12.63 -1.82
N GLY A 90 4.71 -13.00 -3.09
CA GLY A 90 3.82 -12.50 -4.14
C GLY A 90 3.78 -10.97 -4.20
N ASN A 91 2.59 -10.41 -4.03
CA ASN A 91 2.32 -8.97 -4.10
C ASN A 91 2.23 -8.30 -2.72
N GLN A 92 2.75 -8.91 -1.64
CA GLN A 92 2.63 -8.38 -0.28
C GLN A 92 3.89 -7.67 0.21
N ILE A 93 3.69 -6.49 0.78
CA ILE A 93 4.72 -5.67 1.42
C ILE A 93 4.42 -5.57 2.91
N LYS A 94 5.41 -5.85 3.74
CA LYS A 94 5.36 -5.60 5.18
C LYS A 94 6.06 -4.28 5.47
N VAL A 95 5.37 -3.39 6.17
CA VAL A 95 5.98 -2.23 6.84
C VAL A 95 6.14 -2.57 8.30
N GLU A 96 7.32 -2.38 8.90
CA GLU A 96 7.56 -2.81 10.29
C GLU A 96 6.64 -2.08 11.27
N LYS A 97 6.55 -0.76 11.12
CA LYS A 97 5.69 0.14 11.91
C LYS A 97 4.87 1.01 10.97
N LEU A 98 3.56 0.75 10.89
CA LEU A 98 2.59 1.53 10.10
C LEU A 98 1.41 1.86 11.01
N ASN A 99 1.52 2.99 11.70
CA ASN A 99 0.60 3.36 12.76
C ASN A 99 -0.13 4.67 12.41
N TYR A 100 -1.37 4.77 12.87
CA TYR A 100 -2.18 5.97 12.93
C TYR A 100 -2.44 6.30 14.41
N GLU A 101 -2.18 7.54 14.83
CA GLU A 101 -2.29 7.95 16.25
C GLU A 101 -1.57 7.00 17.24
N ASN A 102 -0.40 6.50 16.84
CA ASN A 102 0.43 5.53 17.56
C ASN A 102 -0.15 4.11 17.67
N GLN A 103 -1.30 3.82 17.04
CA GLN A 103 -1.90 2.49 17.00
C GLN A 103 -1.81 1.85 15.61
N PRO A 104 -1.63 0.53 15.49
CA PRO A 104 -1.70 -0.16 14.21
C PRO A 104 -3.13 -0.12 13.68
N PHE A 105 -3.31 0.37 12.46
CA PHE A 105 -4.64 0.49 11.82
C PHE A 105 -4.82 -0.42 10.60
N ILE A 106 -3.72 -1.00 10.10
CA ILE A 106 -3.72 -2.00 9.04
C ILE A 106 -3.31 -3.35 9.64
N SER A 107 -4.09 -4.39 9.33
CA SER A 107 -3.88 -5.74 9.84
C SER A 107 -2.47 -6.22 9.48
N GLY A 108 -1.70 -6.51 10.54
CA GLY A 108 -0.32 -6.95 10.43
C GLY A 108 0.61 -5.96 9.72
N ASN A 109 0.26 -4.69 9.53
CA ASN A 109 1.04 -3.73 8.72
C ASN A 109 1.43 -4.28 7.34
N ILE A 110 0.55 -5.10 6.73
CA ILE A 110 0.74 -5.70 5.41
C ILE A 110 -0.09 -4.93 4.38
N LEU A 111 0.56 -4.54 3.30
CA LEU A 111 -0.03 -3.88 2.14
C LEU A 111 0.05 -4.83 0.93
N TYR A 112 -1.06 -4.94 0.21
CA TYR A 112 -1.15 -5.73 -1.03
C TYR A 112 -1.01 -4.80 -2.23
N VAL A 113 -0.06 -5.08 -3.11
CA VAL A 113 0.08 -4.37 -4.39
C VAL A 113 -0.93 -4.94 -5.38
N LYS A 114 -1.90 -4.13 -5.80
CA LYS A 114 -2.91 -4.54 -6.79
C LYS A 114 -3.20 -3.37 -7.72
N ASN A 115 -3.12 -3.57 -9.02
CA ASN A 115 -3.44 -2.55 -10.04
C ASN A 115 -2.73 -1.19 -9.80
N ASN A 116 -1.45 -1.23 -9.43
CA ASN A 116 -0.64 -0.05 -9.07
C ASN A 116 -1.19 0.75 -7.87
N GLN A 117 -1.98 0.13 -7.00
CA GLN A 117 -2.43 0.65 -5.71
C GLN A 117 -1.86 -0.21 -4.58
N LEU A 118 -1.88 0.33 -3.36
CA LEU A 118 -1.63 -0.44 -2.15
C LEU A 118 -2.93 -0.60 -1.37
N ILE A 119 -3.27 -1.84 -1.03
CA ILE A 119 -4.47 -2.16 -0.26
C ILE A 119 -4.06 -2.65 1.12
N GLY A 120 -4.49 -1.97 2.17
CA GLY A 120 -4.30 -2.38 3.56
C GLY A 120 -5.60 -2.93 4.12
N LYS A 121 -5.60 -4.20 4.56
CA LYS A 121 -6.75 -4.73 5.30
C LYS A 121 -6.90 -3.99 6.62
N HIS A 122 -8.11 -3.60 6.97
CA HIS A 122 -8.33 -2.87 8.22
C HIS A 122 -7.95 -3.72 9.44
N GLY A 123 -7.35 -3.07 10.43
CA GLY A 123 -7.16 -3.60 11.78
C GLY A 123 -8.38 -3.36 12.66
N SER A 124 -8.25 -3.70 13.95
CA SER A 124 -9.26 -3.37 14.97
C SER A 124 -9.46 -1.86 15.06
N GLY A 125 -10.71 -1.39 14.98
CA GLY A 125 -11.07 0.03 15.11
C GLY A 125 -11.55 0.70 13.83
N PHE A 126 -11.47 0.01 12.69
CA PHE A 126 -11.98 0.49 11.40
C PHE A 126 -12.88 -0.57 10.76
N THR A 127 -13.80 -0.14 9.88
CA THR A 127 -14.79 -1.02 9.23
C THR A 127 -14.54 -1.24 7.75
N ARG A 128 -13.52 -0.58 7.18
CA ARG A 128 -13.22 -0.60 5.75
C ARG A 128 -11.73 -0.70 5.51
N ASP A 129 -11.37 -1.46 4.49
CA ASP A 129 -10.00 -1.54 3.99
C ASP A 129 -9.52 -0.18 3.47
N PHE A 130 -8.21 0.02 3.55
CA PHE A 130 -7.54 1.22 3.11
C PHE A 130 -6.99 1.04 1.70
N THR A 131 -7.24 2.01 0.84
CA THR A 131 -6.65 2.07 -0.49
C THR A 131 -5.72 3.27 -0.56
N PHE A 132 -4.48 3.03 -0.98
CA PHE A 132 -3.52 4.07 -1.27
C PHE A 132 -3.29 4.11 -2.79
N GLU A 133 -3.64 5.25 -3.37
CA GLU A 133 -3.50 5.55 -4.79
C GLU A 133 -2.11 6.11 -5.08
N PRO A 134 -1.57 5.94 -6.30
CA PRO A 134 -0.34 6.61 -6.70
C PRO A 134 -0.40 8.12 -6.44
N LEU A 135 0.57 8.63 -5.68
CA LEU A 135 0.71 10.05 -5.46
C LEU A 135 1.32 10.68 -6.73
N VAL A 136 0.47 11.27 -7.57
CA VAL A 136 0.92 12.01 -8.74
C VAL A 136 1.60 13.29 -8.25
N LYS A 137 2.94 13.37 -8.38
CA LYS A 137 3.65 14.63 -8.20
C LYS A 137 3.08 15.62 -9.22
N LYS A 138 2.33 16.63 -8.77
CA LYS A 138 2.08 17.82 -9.61
C LYS A 138 3.45 18.35 -10.01
N ARG A 139 3.76 18.36 -11.32
CA ARG A 139 4.92 19.09 -11.83
C ARG A 139 4.72 20.55 -11.38
N LYS A 140 5.64 21.03 -10.55
CA LYS A 140 5.72 22.46 -10.20
C LYS A 140 6.17 23.23 -11.42
#